data_AF-A0A0G0K9T9-F1
#
_entry.id   AF-A0A0G0K9T9-F1
#
_cell.length_a   1.000
_cell.length_b   1.000
_cell.length_c   1.000
_cell.angle_alpha   90.00
_cell.angle_beta   90.00
_cell.angle_gamma   90.00
#
_symmetry.space_group_name_H-M   'P 1'
#
loop_
_entity.id
_entity.type
_entity.pdbx_description
1 polymer ?
#
loop_
_entity_poly.entity_id
_entity_poly.type
_entity_poly.pdbx_seq_one_letter_code
_entity_poly.pdbx_strand_id
1 'polypeptide(L)'
;MKKRGLLIALIFIIFSVFVTHAKAQEDTKAYEEAYKNYSLKLEDYEKARNEYILARSQYLRFQTQKSQSDARSAAIKFLQIRDEVVILHLTVLKERLAIAKGVSEPRRETLLLKISEEIDWYEDHKMILSSAGTLDEVVRDSNKAKDRFKTTSNLVYEILANVPYGRVVEFHDRVKDITSKIQAKLETIKTDTREGYSFSGQKFQVFDRWLLESQNLVVRG
;
A
#
# COMPACT_ATOMS: atom_id res chain seq x y z
N MET A 1 24.00 -8.68 43.02
CA MET A 1 23.84 -7.67 41.93
C MET A 1 23.52 -8.28 40.56
N LYS A 2 24.18 -9.36 40.11
CA LYS A 2 23.94 -9.98 38.78
C LYS A 2 22.48 -10.41 38.48
N LYS A 3 21.74 -10.91 39.48
CA LYS A 3 20.33 -11.35 39.31
C LYS A 3 19.32 -10.19 39.08
N ARG A 4 19.61 -8.98 39.58
CA ARG A 4 18.75 -7.81 39.39
C ARG A 4 18.92 -7.20 37.99
N GLY A 5 20.15 -7.23 37.45
CA GLY A 5 20.41 -6.81 36.06
C GLY A 5 19.75 -7.72 35.02
N LEU A 6 19.71 -9.04 35.27
CA LEU A 6 19.06 -10.01 34.38
C LEU A 6 17.54 -9.81 34.28
N LEU A 7 16.89 -9.48 35.40
CA LEU A 7 15.45 -9.20 35.48
C LEU A 7 15.07 -7.91 34.75
N ILE A 8 15.88 -6.86 34.87
CA ILE A 8 15.68 -5.60 34.15
C ILE A 8 15.89 -5.79 32.64
N ALA A 9 16.90 -6.56 32.23
CA ALA A 9 17.13 -6.89 30.82
C ALA A 9 15.97 -7.71 30.22
N LEU A 10 15.41 -8.67 30.97
CA LEU A 10 14.24 -9.46 30.55
C LEU A 10 12.99 -8.58 30.39
N ILE A 11 12.74 -7.66 31.31
CA ILE A 11 11.63 -6.70 31.21
C ILE A 11 11.82 -5.78 30.00
N PHE A 12 13.04 -5.33 29.73
CA PHE A 12 13.35 -4.46 28.59
C PHE A 12 13.16 -5.19 27.24
N ILE A 13 13.55 -6.47 27.16
CA ILE A 13 13.33 -7.31 25.98
C ILE A 13 11.83 -7.54 25.76
N ILE A 14 11.08 -7.88 26.81
CA ILE A 14 9.62 -8.08 26.70
C ILE A 14 8.93 -6.77 26.25
N PHE A 15 9.31 -5.63 26.84
CA PHE A 15 8.76 -4.33 26.47
C PHE A 15 9.04 -3.96 25.01
N SER A 16 10.25 -4.24 24.51
CA SER A 16 10.60 -3.99 23.11
C SER A 16 9.76 -4.80 22.11
N VAL A 17 9.42 -6.05 22.46
CA VAL A 17 8.57 -6.92 21.62
C VAL A 17 7.12 -6.43 21.59
N PHE A 18 6.59 -5.92 22.72
CA PHE A 18 5.24 -5.37 22.78
C PHE A 18 5.10 -4.08 21.95
N VAL A 19 6.09 -3.18 21.98
CA VAL A 19 6.05 -1.93 21.20
C VAL A 19 6.04 -2.20 19.69
N THR A 20 6.80 -3.19 19.22
CA THR A 20 6.81 -3.56 17.78
C THR A 20 5.50 -4.20 17.31
N HIS A 21 4.83 -4.99 18.16
CA HIS A 21 3.54 -5.60 17.82
C HIS A 21 2.40 -4.57 17.80
N ALA A 22 2.42 -3.60 18.72
CA ALA A 22 1.42 -2.53 18.75
C ALA A 22 1.44 -1.67 17.47
N LYS A 23 2.63 -1.27 16.99
CA LYS A 23 2.76 -0.51 15.74
C LYS A 23 2.25 -1.29 14.51
N ALA A 24 2.62 -2.57 14.40
CA ALA A 24 2.17 -3.39 13.27
C ALA A 24 0.64 -3.58 13.22
N GLN A 25 -0.01 -3.58 14.39
CA GLN A 25 -1.47 -3.69 14.49
C GLN A 25 -2.18 -2.38 14.14
N GLU A 26 -1.62 -1.23 14.55
CA GLU A 26 -2.13 0.10 14.20
C GLU A 26 -2.05 0.38 12.70
N ASP A 27 -0.90 0.06 12.10
CA ASP A 27 -0.62 0.20 10.67
C ASP A 27 -1.58 -0.63 9.79
N THR A 28 -1.92 -1.84 10.22
CA THR A 28 -2.87 -2.70 9.47
C THR A 28 -4.29 -2.16 9.55
N LYS A 29 -4.68 -1.60 10.70
CA LYS A 29 -6.00 -1.02 10.93
C LYS A 29 -6.25 0.20 10.03
N ALA A 30 -5.25 1.07 9.85
CA ALA A 30 -5.34 2.24 8.97
C ALA A 30 -5.65 1.84 7.53
N TYR A 31 -4.97 0.82 7.01
CA TYR A 31 -5.25 0.26 5.68
C TYR A 31 -6.67 -0.31 5.57
N GLU A 32 -7.12 -1.09 6.55
CA GLU A 32 -8.47 -1.69 6.54
C GLU A 32 -9.57 -0.61 6.56
N GLU A 33 -9.38 0.43 7.35
CA GLU A 33 -10.29 1.57 7.42
C GLU A 33 -10.33 2.35 6.10
N ALA A 34 -9.16 2.65 5.52
CA ALA A 34 -9.07 3.29 4.20
C ALA A 34 -9.79 2.48 3.12
N TYR A 35 -9.60 1.15 3.12
CA TYR A 35 -10.22 0.25 2.15
C TYR A 35 -11.74 0.19 2.30
N LYS A 36 -12.23 0.15 3.54
CA LYS A 36 -13.66 0.20 3.84
C LYS A 36 -14.28 1.51 3.36
N ASN A 37 -13.63 2.64 3.64
CA ASN A 37 -14.12 3.96 3.23
C ASN A 37 -14.18 4.08 1.70
N TYR A 38 -13.13 3.63 1.01
CA TYR A 38 -13.12 3.54 -0.45
C TYR A 38 -14.28 2.70 -1.00
N SER A 39 -14.48 1.50 -0.45
CA SER A 39 -15.52 0.58 -0.90
C SER A 39 -16.92 1.18 -0.74
N LEU A 40 -17.19 1.83 0.39
CA LEU A 40 -18.47 2.51 0.64
C LEU A 40 -18.70 3.67 -0.34
N LYS A 41 -17.66 4.45 -0.64
CA LYS A 41 -17.79 5.62 -1.54
C LYS A 41 -18.10 5.22 -2.98
N LEU A 42 -17.78 4.00 -3.41
CA LEU A 42 -18.16 3.50 -4.75
C LEU A 42 -19.68 3.44 -4.93
N GLU A 43 -20.44 3.14 -3.87
CA GLU A 43 -21.91 3.13 -3.92
C GLU A 43 -22.47 4.55 -4.11
N ASP A 44 -21.91 5.52 -3.38
CA ASP A 44 -22.24 6.94 -3.52
C ASP A 44 -21.94 7.45 -4.94
N TYR A 45 -20.83 6.98 -5.53
CA TYR A 45 -20.45 7.33 -6.90
C TYR A 45 -21.47 6.85 -7.91
N GLU A 46 -21.91 5.59 -7.84
CA GLU A 46 -22.91 5.05 -8.77
C GLU A 46 -24.24 5.80 -8.63
N LYS A 47 -24.64 6.11 -7.40
CA LYS A 47 -25.84 6.91 -7.14
C LYS A 47 -25.74 8.31 -7.78
N ALA A 48 -24.65 9.02 -7.51
CA ALA A 48 -24.45 10.37 -8.04
C ALA A 48 -24.32 10.40 -9.57
N ARG A 49 -23.69 9.37 -10.15
CA ARG A 49 -23.60 9.19 -11.60
C ARG A 49 -24.97 9.02 -12.24
N ASN A 50 -25.84 8.21 -11.65
CA ASN A 50 -27.19 7.99 -12.16
C ASN A 50 -28.07 9.25 -12.05
N GLU A 51 -27.97 9.98 -10.92
CA GLU A 51 -28.62 11.29 -10.74
C GLU A 51 -28.18 12.29 -11.82
N TYR A 52 -26.87 12.38 -12.10
CA TYR A 52 -26.34 13.23 -13.16
C TYR A 52 -26.84 12.84 -14.56
N ILE A 53 -26.80 11.55 -14.90
CA ILE A 53 -27.29 11.06 -16.21
C ILE A 53 -28.75 11.45 -16.42
N LEU A 54 -29.59 11.27 -15.39
CA LEU A 54 -30.99 11.66 -15.43
C LEU A 54 -31.14 13.18 -15.62
N ALA A 55 -30.48 14.00 -14.80
CA ALA A 55 -30.57 15.46 -14.90
C ALA A 55 -30.07 15.98 -16.25
N ARG A 56 -28.98 15.41 -16.78
CA ARG A 56 -28.47 15.71 -18.14
C ARG A 56 -29.49 15.38 -19.21
N SER A 57 -30.14 14.22 -19.12
CA SER A 57 -31.18 13.84 -20.10
C SER A 57 -32.37 14.79 -20.09
N GLN A 58 -32.78 15.27 -18.92
CA GLN A 58 -33.87 16.24 -18.76
C GLN A 58 -33.48 17.60 -19.33
N TYR A 59 -32.25 18.07 -19.08
CA TYR A 59 -31.74 19.30 -19.68
C TYR A 59 -31.73 19.24 -21.22
N LEU A 60 -31.22 18.14 -21.79
CA LEU A 60 -31.18 17.95 -23.24
C LEU A 60 -32.59 17.93 -23.87
N ARG A 61 -33.61 17.51 -23.12
CA ARG A 61 -35.00 17.45 -23.59
C ARG A 61 -35.73 18.78 -23.45
N PHE A 62 -35.62 19.45 -22.30
CA PHE A 62 -36.46 20.60 -21.97
C PHE A 62 -35.78 21.94 -22.18
N GLN A 63 -34.45 22.02 -22.05
CA GLN A 63 -33.64 23.22 -22.26
C GLN A 63 -34.12 24.47 -21.48
N THR A 64 -34.83 24.27 -20.37
CA THR A 64 -35.28 25.36 -19.50
C THR A 64 -34.16 25.76 -18.54
N GLN A 65 -34.21 27.00 -18.04
CA GLN A 65 -33.26 27.48 -17.02
C GLN A 65 -33.23 26.57 -15.78
N LYS A 66 -34.39 26.04 -15.36
CA LYS A 66 -34.47 25.08 -14.26
C LYS A 66 -33.72 23.79 -14.57
N SER A 67 -33.98 23.17 -15.73
CA SER A 67 -33.30 21.93 -16.14
C SER A 67 -31.79 22.10 -16.31
N GLN A 68 -31.34 23.27 -16.76
CA GLN A 68 -29.92 23.62 -16.84
C GLN A 68 -29.28 23.71 -15.45
N SER A 69 -29.95 24.39 -14.51
CA SER A 69 -29.49 24.50 -13.12
C SER A 69 -29.41 23.13 -12.43
N ASP A 70 -30.39 22.27 -12.67
CA ASP A 70 -30.43 20.91 -12.12
C ASP A 70 -29.30 20.04 -12.68
N ALA A 71 -29.09 20.07 -14.00
CA ALA A 71 -27.99 19.35 -14.64
C ALA A 71 -26.63 19.83 -14.12
N ARG A 72 -26.45 21.14 -13.95
CA ARG A 72 -25.21 21.72 -13.39
C ARG A 72 -24.98 21.22 -11.95
N SER A 73 -26.00 21.30 -11.10
CA SER A 73 -25.90 20.89 -9.70
C SER A 73 -25.59 19.40 -9.56
N ALA A 74 -26.27 18.55 -10.34
CA ALA A 74 -26.02 17.12 -10.35
C ALA A 74 -24.63 16.77 -10.90
N ALA A 75 -24.15 17.50 -11.91
CA ALA A 75 -22.81 17.33 -12.46
C ALA A 75 -21.73 17.68 -11.44
N ILE A 76 -21.85 18.82 -10.74
CA ILE A 76 -20.90 19.22 -9.69
C ILE A 76 -20.82 18.15 -8.61
N LYS A 77 -21.98 17.70 -8.09
CA LYS A 77 -22.04 16.64 -7.07
C LYS A 77 -21.37 15.34 -7.55
N PHE A 78 -21.67 14.91 -8.77
CA PHE A 78 -21.05 13.72 -9.36
C PHE A 78 -19.54 13.85 -9.46
N LEU A 79 -19.02 14.97 -9.97
CA LEU A 79 -17.59 15.19 -10.13
C LEU A 79 -16.85 15.26 -8.79
N GLN A 80 -17.47 15.88 -7.77
CA GLN A 80 -16.90 15.90 -6.42
C GLN A 80 -16.77 14.50 -5.84
N ILE A 81 -17.80 13.66 -6.00
CA ILE A 81 -17.77 12.27 -5.53
C ILE A 81 -16.76 11.45 -6.35
N ARG A 82 -16.65 11.68 -7.66
CA ARG A 82 -15.62 11.05 -8.50
C ARG A 82 -14.22 11.35 -7.96
N ASP A 83 -13.91 12.62 -7.68
CA ASP A 83 -12.61 13.01 -7.17
C ASP A 83 -12.37 12.42 -5.77
N GLU A 84 -13.41 12.34 -4.93
CA GLU A 84 -13.34 11.69 -3.61
C GLU A 84 -13.06 10.18 -3.70
N VAL A 85 -13.66 9.47 -4.66
CA VAL A 85 -13.31 8.06 -4.93
C VAL A 85 -11.83 7.91 -5.27
N VAL A 86 -11.31 8.80 -6.12
CA VAL A 86 -9.89 8.78 -6.48
C VAL A 86 -9.01 9.05 -5.27
N ILE A 87 -9.33 10.06 -4.45
CA ILE A 87 -8.62 10.35 -3.19
C ILE A 87 -8.60 9.12 -2.30
N LEU A 88 -9.75 8.48 -2.06
CA LEU A 88 -9.82 7.30 -1.19
C LEU A 88 -9.05 6.12 -1.76
N HIS A 89 -9.07 5.91 -3.08
CA HIS A 89 -8.27 4.88 -3.73
C HIS A 89 -6.76 5.13 -3.53
N LEU A 90 -6.31 6.37 -3.71
CA LEU A 90 -4.92 6.76 -3.47
C LEU A 90 -4.55 6.60 -1.98
N THR A 91 -5.44 6.95 -1.05
CA THR A 91 -5.22 6.72 0.38
C THR A 91 -5.05 5.23 0.70
N VAL A 92 -5.87 4.34 0.11
CA VAL A 92 -5.68 2.88 0.27
C VAL A 92 -4.28 2.45 -0.18
N LEU A 93 -3.83 2.94 -1.33
CA LEU A 93 -2.50 2.62 -1.85
C LEU A 93 -1.37 3.20 -0.99
N LYS A 94 -1.57 4.41 -0.44
CA LYS A 94 -0.64 5.07 0.49
C LYS A 94 -0.46 4.24 1.75
N GLU A 95 -1.55 3.85 2.41
CA GLU A 95 -1.51 3.01 3.61
C GLU A 95 -0.90 1.63 3.29
N ARG A 96 -1.26 1.05 2.14
CA ARG A 96 -0.69 -0.25 1.73
C ARG A 96 0.82 -0.17 1.49
N LEU A 97 1.30 0.92 0.89
CA LEU A 97 2.70 1.15 0.63
C LEU A 97 3.48 1.44 1.92
N ALA A 98 2.90 2.18 2.86
CA ALA A 98 3.53 2.48 4.15
C ALA A 98 3.94 1.18 4.88
N ILE A 99 3.08 0.16 4.84
CA ILE A 99 3.31 -1.12 5.52
C ILE A 99 4.02 -2.18 4.65
N ALA A 100 4.36 -1.85 3.40
CA ALA A 100 4.92 -2.82 2.46
C ALA A 100 6.33 -3.26 2.85
N LYS A 101 6.56 -4.56 3.02
CA LYS A 101 7.91 -5.08 3.29
C LYS A 101 8.72 -5.24 2.02
N GLY A 102 10.04 -5.14 2.13
CA GLY A 102 11.02 -5.34 1.05
C GLY A 102 11.02 -4.26 -0.05
N VAL A 103 10.21 -3.21 0.09
CA VAL A 103 10.41 -1.96 -0.65
C VAL A 103 11.49 -1.17 0.08
N SER A 104 12.54 -0.74 -0.63
CA SER A 104 13.60 0.08 -0.03
C SER A 104 13.04 1.42 0.48
N GLU A 105 13.52 1.92 1.62
CA GLU A 105 13.03 3.18 2.20
C GLU A 105 13.05 4.38 1.24
N PRO A 106 14.14 4.66 0.48
CA PRO A 106 14.15 5.80 -0.44
C PRO A 106 13.04 5.71 -1.51
N ARG A 107 12.76 4.49 -1.98
CA ARG A 107 11.70 4.22 -2.95
C ARG A 107 10.32 4.40 -2.35
N ARG A 108 10.11 3.91 -1.12
CA ARG A 108 8.87 4.07 -0.37
C ARG A 108 8.56 5.54 -0.14
N GLU A 109 9.50 6.29 0.39
CA GLU A 109 9.36 7.74 0.66
C GLU A 109 9.04 8.51 -0.61
N THR A 110 9.74 8.23 -1.72
CA THR A 110 9.47 8.88 -3.02
C THR A 110 8.04 8.63 -3.49
N LEU A 111 7.55 7.40 -3.40
CA LEU A 111 6.19 7.05 -3.84
C LEU A 111 5.12 7.61 -2.89
N LEU A 112 5.40 7.65 -1.59
CA LEU A 112 4.52 8.26 -0.57
C LEU A 112 4.40 9.78 -0.76
N LEU A 113 5.49 10.47 -1.15
CA LEU A 113 5.44 11.89 -1.47
C LEU A 113 4.55 12.13 -2.69
N LYS A 114 4.81 11.43 -3.81
CA LYS A 114 4.04 11.57 -5.05
C LYS A 114 2.55 11.29 -4.85
N ILE A 115 2.20 10.28 -4.05
CA ILE A 115 0.77 9.98 -3.83
C ILE A 115 0.09 11.04 -2.97
N SER A 116 0.80 11.62 -2.01
CA SER A 116 0.31 12.77 -1.24
C SER A 116 0.07 13.98 -2.15
N GLU A 117 1.00 14.29 -3.05
CA GLU A 117 0.82 15.38 -4.03
C GLU A 117 -0.42 15.17 -4.93
N GLU A 118 -0.68 13.93 -5.36
CA GLU A 118 -1.89 13.63 -6.14
C GLU A 118 -3.16 13.77 -5.30
N ILE A 119 -3.16 13.31 -4.05
CA ILE A 119 -4.30 13.47 -3.13
C ILE A 119 -4.60 14.96 -2.95
N ASP A 120 -3.60 15.78 -2.63
CA ASP A 120 -3.74 17.22 -2.42
C ASP A 120 -4.33 17.89 -3.69
N TRP A 121 -3.86 17.50 -4.87
CA TRP A 121 -4.39 18.01 -6.14
C TRP A 121 -5.89 17.71 -6.31
N TYR A 122 -6.32 16.47 -6.01
CA TYR A 122 -7.74 16.10 -6.12
C TYR A 122 -8.60 16.77 -5.04
N GLU A 123 -8.05 17.01 -3.85
CA GLU A 123 -8.72 17.77 -2.79
C GLU A 123 -8.97 19.22 -3.24
N ASP A 124 -7.94 19.88 -3.78
CA ASP A 124 -8.04 21.22 -4.34
C ASP A 124 -9.02 21.28 -5.51
N HIS A 125 -8.93 20.33 -6.43
CA HIS A 125 -9.83 20.26 -7.58
C HIS A 125 -11.30 20.10 -7.13
N LYS A 126 -11.56 19.24 -6.13
CA LYS A 126 -12.89 19.05 -5.55
C LYS A 126 -13.46 20.34 -4.96
N MET A 127 -12.62 21.15 -4.30
CA MET A 127 -13.04 22.46 -3.77
C MET A 127 -13.40 23.44 -4.90
N ILE A 128 -12.60 23.49 -5.96
CA ILE A 128 -12.81 24.37 -7.11
C ILE A 128 -14.14 24.06 -7.82
N LEU A 129 -14.55 22.79 -7.90
CA LEU A 129 -15.82 22.40 -8.54
C LEU A 129 -17.05 23.13 -7.97
N SER A 130 -17.04 23.50 -6.69
CA SER A 130 -18.13 24.25 -6.04
C SER A 130 -18.30 25.67 -6.60
N SER A 131 -17.24 26.23 -7.19
CA SER A 131 -17.22 27.59 -7.74
C SER A 131 -17.69 27.68 -9.19
N ALA A 132 -17.95 26.55 -9.86
CA ALA A 132 -18.37 26.53 -11.25
C ALA A 132 -19.76 27.15 -11.43
N GLY A 133 -19.80 28.34 -12.03
CA GLY A 133 -21.01 29.11 -12.29
C GLY A 133 -21.76 28.68 -13.54
N THR A 134 -21.13 27.94 -14.45
CA THR A 134 -21.74 27.52 -15.73
C THR A 134 -21.47 26.04 -16.05
N LEU A 135 -22.28 25.45 -16.93
CA LEU A 135 -22.04 24.08 -17.40
C LEU A 135 -20.70 23.94 -18.14
N ASP A 136 -20.28 24.95 -18.88
CA ASP A 136 -19.00 24.92 -19.61
C ASP A 136 -17.81 24.90 -18.65
N GLU A 137 -17.90 25.62 -17.53
CA GLU A 137 -16.89 25.55 -16.47
C GLU A 137 -16.83 24.16 -15.83
N VAL A 138 -18.00 23.56 -15.54
CA VAL A 138 -18.08 22.18 -15.02
C VAL A 138 -17.44 21.18 -15.99
N VAL A 139 -17.71 21.31 -17.29
CA VAL A 139 -17.10 20.44 -18.33
C VAL A 139 -15.60 20.65 -18.42
N ARG A 140 -15.15 21.91 -18.42
CA ARG A 140 -13.73 22.27 -18.43
C ARG A 140 -12.99 21.67 -17.24
N ASP A 141 -13.54 21.79 -16.04
CA ASP A 141 -12.91 21.27 -14.83
C ASP A 141 -12.96 19.74 -14.79
N SER A 142 -14.06 19.11 -15.24
CA SER A 142 -14.09 17.65 -15.46
C SER A 142 -12.97 17.16 -16.38
N ASN A 143 -12.67 17.88 -17.47
CA ASN A 143 -11.60 17.54 -18.40
C ASN A 143 -10.21 17.68 -17.76
N LYS A 144 -9.97 18.67 -16.90
CA LYS A 144 -8.71 18.80 -16.16
C LYS A 144 -8.42 17.55 -15.32
N ALA A 145 -9.41 17.08 -14.56
CA ALA A 145 -9.27 15.86 -13.78
C ALA A 145 -9.12 14.60 -14.66
N LYS A 146 -9.79 14.54 -15.81
CA LYS A 146 -9.61 13.45 -16.79
C LYS A 146 -8.17 13.40 -17.30
N ASP A 147 -7.58 14.55 -17.62
CA ASP A 147 -6.21 14.62 -18.10
C ASP A 147 -5.20 14.32 -16.98
N ARG A 148 -5.42 14.85 -15.76
CA ARG A 148 -4.61 14.53 -14.59
C ARG A 148 -4.64 13.03 -14.27
N PHE A 149 -5.80 12.39 -14.40
CA PHE A 149 -5.94 10.96 -14.09
C PHE A 149 -5.01 10.07 -14.94
N LYS A 150 -4.58 10.51 -16.12
CA LYS A 150 -3.57 9.77 -16.92
C LYS A 150 -2.24 9.66 -16.18
N THR A 151 -1.77 10.75 -15.55
CA THR A 151 -0.54 10.74 -14.75
C THR A 151 -0.75 10.02 -13.41
N THR A 152 -1.91 10.23 -12.77
CA THR A 152 -2.27 9.52 -11.54
C THR A 152 -2.30 8.00 -11.75
N SER A 153 -2.86 7.53 -12.87
CA SER A 153 -2.92 6.11 -13.21
C SER A 153 -1.54 5.47 -13.35
N ASN A 154 -0.56 6.18 -13.93
CA ASN A 154 0.82 5.69 -14.00
C ASN A 154 1.42 5.48 -12.61
N LEU A 155 1.20 6.42 -11.69
CA LEU A 155 1.64 6.30 -10.30
C LEU A 155 0.95 5.13 -9.59
N VAL A 156 -0.36 4.94 -9.80
CA VAL A 156 -1.12 3.81 -9.25
C VAL A 156 -0.48 2.49 -9.69
N TYR A 157 -0.19 2.32 -10.99
CA TYR A 157 0.47 1.11 -11.49
C TYR A 157 1.89 0.94 -10.95
N GLU A 158 2.63 2.04 -10.82
CA GLU A 158 3.97 2.04 -10.23
C GLU A 158 3.94 1.48 -8.79
N ILE A 159 2.98 1.90 -7.97
CA ILE A 159 2.80 1.40 -6.60
C ILE A 159 2.34 -0.06 -6.60
N LEU A 160 1.34 -0.39 -7.42
CA LEU A 160 0.82 -1.76 -7.55
C LEU A 160 1.89 -2.76 -8.01
N ALA A 161 2.93 -2.33 -8.73
CA ALA A 161 4.08 -3.16 -9.07
C ALA A 161 5.09 -3.27 -7.92
N ASN A 162 5.35 -2.17 -7.21
CA ASN A 162 6.39 -2.13 -6.16
C ASN A 162 5.98 -2.92 -4.90
N VAL A 163 4.71 -2.90 -4.51
CA VAL A 163 4.23 -3.64 -3.32
C VAL A 163 4.45 -5.16 -3.43
N PRO A 164 3.99 -5.87 -4.49
CA PRO A 164 4.25 -7.30 -4.63
C PRO A 164 5.72 -7.60 -4.90
N TYR A 165 6.42 -6.76 -5.66
CA TYR A 165 7.86 -6.92 -5.86
C TYR A 165 8.63 -6.87 -4.53
N GLY A 166 8.31 -5.92 -3.66
CA GLY A 166 8.88 -5.85 -2.31
C GLY A 166 8.63 -7.13 -1.50
N ARG A 167 7.49 -7.79 -1.67
CA ARG A 167 7.23 -9.08 -1.01
C ARG A 167 8.15 -10.17 -1.52
N VAL A 168 8.44 -10.21 -2.82
CA VAL A 168 9.42 -11.14 -3.39
C VAL A 168 10.80 -10.91 -2.78
N VAL A 169 11.23 -9.64 -2.70
CA VAL A 169 12.51 -9.25 -2.07
C VAL A 169 12.54 -9.67 -0.59
N GLU A 170 11.48 -9.42 0.17
CA GLU A 170 11.42 -9.83 1.59
C GLU A 170 11.52 -11.35 1.75
N PHE A 171 10.86 -12.12 0.90
CA PHE A 171 10.97 -13.57 0.93
C PHE A 171 12.37 -14.04 0.55
N HIS A 172 12.99 -13.44 -0.45
CA HIS A 172 14.37 -13.72 -0.85
C HIS A 172 15.34 -13.51 0.31
N ASP A 173 15.28 -12.34 0.95
CA ASP A 173 16.12 -12.00 2.11
C ASP A 173 15.92 -12.97 3.28
N ARG A 174 14.66 -13.37 3.54
CA ARG A 174 14.34 -14.35 4.59
C ARG A 174 14.92 -15.73 4.29
N VAL A 175 14.84 -16.20 3.04
CA VAL A 175 15.43 -17.48 2.67
C VAL A 175 16.95 -17.41 2.80
N LYS A 176 17.58 -16.33 2.33
CA LYS A 176 19.02 -16.09 2.47
C LYS A 176 19.48 -16.09 3.94
N ASP A 177 18.72 -15.43 4.81
CA ASP A 177 18.98 -15.41 6.26
C ASP A 177 18.86 -16.80 6.90
N ILE A 178 17.80 -17.56 6.56
CA ILE A 178 17.62 -18.94 7.03
C ILE A 178 18.78 -19.83 6.58
N THR A 179 19.15 -19.77 5.30
CA THR A 179 20.28 -20.54 4.74
C THR A 179 21.58 -20.20 5.45
N SER A 180 21.85 -18.90 5.69
CA SER A 180 23.04 -18.44 6.41
C SER A 180 23.05 -18.94 7.86
N LYS A 181 21.89 -18.93 8.53
CA LYS A 181 21.73 -19.48 9.89
C LYS A 181 21.96 -20.98 9.92
N ILE A 182 21.44 -21.75 8.96
CA ILE A 182 21.67 -23.19 8.86
C ILE A 182 23.17 -23.47 8.70
N GLN A 183 23.84 -22.77 7.78
CA GLN A 183 25.27 -22.91 7.57
C GLN A 183 26.06 -22.66 8.87
N ALA A 184 25.77 -21.56 9.58
CA ALA A 184 26.43 -21.25 10.84
C ALA A 184 26.21 -22.33 11.92
N LYS A 185 25.02 -22.94 11.98
CA LYS A 185 24.75 -24.04 12.93
C LYS A 185 25.47 -25.33 12.53
N LEU A 186 25.52 -25.65 11.24
CA LEU A 186 26.28 -26.81 10.75
C LEU A 186 27.76 -26.67 11.11
N GLU A 187 28.36 -25.49 10.92
CA GLU A 187 29.75 -25.25 11.32
C GLU A 187 29.94 -25.37 12.84
N THR A 188 28.99 -24.84 13.64
CA THR A 188 29.00 -25.04 15.10
C THR A 188 29.01 -26.53 15.47
N ILE A 189 28.14 -27.34 14.85
CA ILE A 189 28.05 -28.79 15.11
C ILE A 189 29.30 -29.53 14.63
N LYS A 190 29.90 -29.13 13.49
CA LYS A 190 31.16 -29.70 12.98
C LYS A 190 32.30 -29.49 13.98
N THR A 191 32.33 -28.35 14.67
CA THR A 191 33.38 -28.00 15.65
C THR A 191 33.09 -28.45 17.08
N ASP A 192 31.92 -29.04 17.35
CA ASP A 192 31.53 -29.46 18.70
C ASP A 192 32.22 -30.78 19.08
N THR A 193 33.08 -30.74 20.09
CA THR A 193 33.88 -31.88 20.54
C THR A 193 33.21 -32.70 21.65
N ARG A 194 31.97 -32.39 22.02
CA ARG A 194 31.24 -33.15 23.05
C ARG A 194 30.85 -34.53 22.51
N GLU A 195 31.07 -35.56 23.32
CA GLU A 195 30.78 -36.95 22.97
C GLU A 195 29.27 -37.12 22.68
N GLY A 196 28.93 -37.70 21.53
CA GLY A 196 27.55 -37.89 21.07
C GLY A 196 26.89 -36.69 20.36
N TYR A 197 27.61 -35.56 20.19
CA TYR A 197 27.08 -34.34 19.57
C TYR A 197 27.57 -34.07 18.15
N SER A 198 28.37 -34.95 17.56
CA SER A 198 28.88 -34.83 16.18
C SER A 198 28.17 -35.82 15.23
N PHE A 199 27.93 -35.37 14.00
CA PHE A 199 27.44 -36.24 12.92
C PHE A 199 28.61 -36.96 12.23
N SER A 200 28.31 -38.08 11.55
CA SER A 200 29.29 -38.73 10.67
C SER A 200 29.64 -37.83 9.48
N GLY A 201 30.85 -37.99 8.92
CA GLY A 201 31.29 -37.24 7.74
C GLY A 201 30.33 -37.36 6.54
N GLN A 202 29.74 -38.54 6.34
CA GLN A 202 28.73 -38.77 5.29
C GLN A 202 27.47 -37.91 5.48
N LYS A 203 27.02 -37.72 6.73
CA LYS A 203 25.87 -36.85 7.02
C LYS A 203 26.19 -35.39 6.72
N PHE A 204 27.40 -34.93 7.06
CA PHE A 204 27.83 -33.57 6.70
C PHE A 204 27.90 -33.36 5.19
N GLN A 205 28.38 -34.34 4.41
CA GLN A 205 28.36 -34.25 2.94
C GLN A 205 26.95 -34.09 2.36
N VAL A 206 25.94 -34.77 2.94
CA VAL A 206 24.55 -34.62 2.52
C VAL A 206 24.03 -33.22 2.86
N PHE A 207 24.32 -32.70 4.06
CA PHE A 207 23.93 -31.34 4.45
C PHE A 207 24.60 -30.27 3.60
N ASP A 208 25.90 -30.40 3.33
CA ASP A 208 26.65 -29.47 2.50
C ASP A 208 26.11 -29.46 1.05
N ARG A 209 25.74 -30.63 0.50
CA ARG A 209 25.07 -30.72 -0.81
C ARG A 209 23.72 -30.00 -0.81
N TRP A 210 22.84 -30.28 0.16
CA TRP A 210 21.52 -29.63 0.23
C TRP A 210 21.63 -28.12 0.45
N LEU A 211 22.63 -27.68 1.22
CA LEU A 211 22.90 -26.26 1.42
C LEU A 211 23.31 -25.61 0.10
N LEU A 212 24.20 -26.25 -0.67
CA LEU A 212 24.66 -25.75 -1.96
C LEU A 212 23.54 -25.72 -3.01
N GLU A 213 22.70 -26.76 -3.06
CA GLU A 213 21.50 -26.79 -3.90
C GLU A 213 20.54 -25.64 -3.54
N SER A 214 20.30 -25.43 -2.25
CA SER A 214 19.42 -24.35 -1.76
C SER A 214 20.01 -22.96 -2.09
N GLN A 215 21.31 -22.76 -1.91
CA GLN A 215 21.98 -21.51 -2.27
C GLN A 215 21.91 -21.22 -3.78
N ASN A 216 22.08 -22.24 -4.62
CA ASN A 216 21.95 -22.09 -6.07
C ASN A 216 20.54 -21.69 -6.50
N LEU A 217 19.50 -22.16 -5.81
CA LEU A 217 18.12 -21.76 -6.06
C LEU A 217 17.87 -20.30 -5.62
N VAL A 218 18.47 -19.86 -4.51
CA VAL A 218 18.36 -18.48 -4.00
C VAL A 218 19.12 -17.47 -4.87
N VAL A 219 20.25 -17.85 -5.46
CA VAL A 219 21.06 -16.95 -6.31
C VAL A 219 20.47 -16.80 -7.72
N ARG A 220 19.70 -17.78 -8.19
CA ARG A 220 19.14 -17.80 -9.56
C ARG A 220 17.72 -17.26 -9.68
N GLY A 221 17.00 -17.08 -8.56
CA GLY A 221 15.67 -16.47 -8.51
C GLY A 221 15.74 -15.02 -8.10
#